data_AF-A0A1H4E5I0-F1
#
_entry.id   AF-A0A1H4E5I0-F1
#
_cell.length_a   1.000
_cell.length_b   1.000
_cell.length_c   1.000
_cell.angle_alpha   90.00
_cell.angle_beta   90.00
_cell.angle_gamma   90.00
#
_symmetry.space_group_name_H-M   'P 1'
#
loop_
_entity.id
_entity.type
_entity.pdbx_description
1 polymer ?
#
loop_
_entity_poly.entity_id
_entity_poly.type
_entity_poly.pdbx_seq_one_letter_code
_entity_poly.pdbx_strand_id
1 'polypeptide(L)'
;MKPKTAQLVFVFLNILAVFAVGYLVYDICRVEQALQQQQPVIAYDSGVSAVLLMSIFWLLSLVQYTGLKHKTSIIYRHAGLLLMGWFIGSVIIAYLIPFAQKNRFEYAGYFPCSNPASISRVARGSSLIYVRLEQAYLTDLSKSQKSQLTCSFLAKGAENAK
;
A
#
# COMPACT_ATOMS: atom_id res chain seq x y z
N MET A 1 0.44 -4.40 34.25
CA MET A 1 0.76 -5.49 33.29
C MET A 1 2.10 -6.10 33.68
N LYS A 2 2.25 -7.44 33.67
CA LYS A 2 3.53 -8.06 34.05
C LYS A 2 4.57 -7.84 32.93
N PRO A 3 5.86 -7.61 33.24
CA PRO A 3 6.89 -7.32 32.24
C PRO A 3 7.04 -8.42 31.19
N LYS A 4 6.88 -9.69 31.59
CA LYS A 4 6.86 -10.84 30.65
C LYS A 4 5.73 -10.76 29.63
N THR A 5 4.54 -10.30 30.05
CA THR A 5 3.38 -10.15 29.15
C THR A 5 3.63 -9.02 28.14
N ALA A 6 4.22 -7.91 28.58
CA ALA A 6 4.56 -6.80 27.68
C ALA A 6 5.59 -7.21 26.61
N GLN A 7 6.61 -7.98 26.99
CA GLN A 7 7.60 -8.52 26.04
C GLN A 7 6.96 -9.47 25.03
N LEU A 8 6.07 -10.35 25.47
CA LEU A 8 5.38 -11.29 24.58
C LEU A 8 4.51 -10.55 23.55
N VAL A 9 3.73 -9.56 24.00
CA VAL A 9 2.92 -8.71 23.11
C VAL A 9 3.82 -7.96 22.12
N PHE A 10 4.95 -7.44 22.57
CA PHE A 10 5.88 -6.71 21.72
C PHE A 10 6.50 -7.58 20.61
N VAL A 11 6.92 -8.81 20.95
CA VAL A 11 7.43 -9.78 19.96
C VAL A 11 6.34 -10.13 18.95
N PHE A 12 5.11 -10.39 19.42
CA PHE A 12 3.99 -10.69 18.54
C PHE A 12 3.69 -9.55 17.56
N LEU A 13 3.66 -8.30 18.03
CA LEU A 13 3.46 -7.12 17.17
C LEU A 13 4.57 -6.95 16.13
N ASN A 14 5.83 -7.27 16.48
CA ASN A 14 6.93 -7.25 15.52
C ASN A 14 6.78 -8.30 14.43
N ILE A 15 6.36 -9.52 14.80
CA ILE A 15 6.08 -10.59 13.82
C ILE A 15 4.97 -10.13 12.86
N LEU A 16 3.87 -9.58 13.39
CA LEU A 16 2.80 -9.04 12.55
C LEU A 16 3.32 -7.92 11.64
N ALA A 17 4.18 -7.03 12.14
CA ALA A 17 4.78 -5.98 11.32
C ALA A 17 5.60 -6.53 10.14
N VAL A 18 6.30 -7.65 10.32
CA VAL A 18 7.00 -8.35 9.22
C VAL A 18 6.04 -8.77 8.12
N PHE A 19 4.96 -9.46 8.46
CA PHE A 19 3.95 -9.87 7.47
C PHE A 19 3.28 -8.68 6.80
N ALA A 20 2.98 -7.64 7.58
CA ALA A 20 2.27 -6.48 7.10
C ALA A 20 3.11 -5.70 6.06
N VAL A 21 4.37 -5.38 6.39
CA VAL A 21 5.28 -4.70 5.46
C VAL A 21 5.64 -5.62 4.28
N GLY A 22 5.80 -6.93 4.51
CA GLY A 22 6.01 -7.90 3.44
C GLY A 22 4.86 -7.94 2.42
N TYR A 23 3.62 -7.83 2.89
CA TYR A 23 2.44 -7.76 2.03
C TYR A 23 2.45 -6.50 1.15
N LEU A 24 2.87 -5.34 1.69
CA LEU A 24 3.03 -4.12 0.90
C LEU A 24 4.06 -4.31 -0.23
N VAL A 25 5.21 -4.92 0.06
CA VAL A 25 6.23 -5.20 -0.96
C VAL A 25 5.69 -6.15 -2.03
N TYR A 26 4.99 -7.21 -1.61
CA TYR A 26 4.33 -8.15 -2.52
C TYR A 26 3.34 -7.44 -3.45
N ASP A 27 2.47 -6.57 -2.92
CA ASP A 27 1.48 -5.86 -3.73
C ASP A 27 2.14 -4.92 -4.75
N ILE A 28 3.21 -4.21 -4.38
CA ILE A 28 4.01 -3.41 -5.31
C ILE A 28 4.57 -4.28 -6.44
N CYS A 29 5.23 -5.39 -6.13
CA CYS A 29 5.77 -6.30 -7.15
C CYS A 29 4.68 -6.87 -8.06
N ARG A 30 3.54 -7.27 -7.49
CA ARG A 30 2.41 -7.82 -8.21
C ARG A 30 1.79 -6.79 -9.17
N VAL A 31 1.72 -5.52 -8.78
CA VAL A 31 1.28 -4.41 -9.64
C VAL A 31 2.27 -4.17 -10.79
N GLU A 32 3.56 -4.08 -10.50
CA GLU A 32 4.59 -3.84 -11.52
C GLU A 32 4.64 -4.99 -12.54
N GLN A 33 4.54 -6.24 -12.09
CA GLN A 33 4.46 -7.39 -12.97
C GLN A 33 3.22 -7.35 -13.87
N ALA A 34 2.06 -6.97 -13.32
CA ALA A 34 0.83 -6.83 -14.10
C ALA A 34 0.92 -5.71 -15.16
N LEU A 35 1.61 -4.61 -14.83
CA LEU A 35 1.91 -3.52 -15.77
C LEU A 35 2.83 -4.00 -16.90
N GLN A 36 3.90 -4.74 -16.58
CA GLN A 36 4.84 -5.29 -17.56
C GLN A 36 4.16 -6.30 -18.49
N GLN A 37 3.29 -7.15 -17.95
CA GLN A 37 2.51 -8.13 -18.72
C GLN A 37 1.31 -7.50 -19.46
N GLN A 38 1.10 -6.18 -19.31
CA GLN A 38 0.00 -5.45 -19.93
C GLN A 38 -1.37 -6.08 -19.67
N GLN A 39 -1.61 -6.56 -18.45
CA GLN A 39 -2.86 -7.23 -18.09
C GLN A 39 -4.06 -6.29 -18.32
N PRO A 40 -5.20 -6.79 -18.82
CA PRO A 40 -6.34 -5.94 -19.16
C PRO A 40 -6.94 -5.24 -17.92
N VAL A 41 -6.80 -5.88 -16.75
CA VAL A 41 -7.39 -5.42 -15.49
C VAL A 41 -6.38 -5.61 -14.36
N ILE A 42 -6.13 -4.56 -13.58
CA ILE A 42 -5.21 -4.57 -12.44
C ILE A 42 -5.93 -4.05 -11.20
N ALA A 43 -6.11 -4.91 -10.20
CA ALA A 43 -6.77 -4.55 -8.93
C ALA A 43 -5.78 -3.84 -8.00
N TYR A 44 -6.07 -2.62 -7.58
CA TYR A 44 -5.13 -1.82 -6.79
C TYR A 44 -5.79 -1.27 -5.53
N ASP A 45 -5.14 -1.42 -4.38
CA ASP A 45 -5.60 -0.86 -3.11
C ASP A 45 -4.57 0.12 -2.55
N SER A 46 -4.86 1.42 -2.71
CA SER A 46 -3.98 2.49 -2.22
C SER A 46 -3.83 2.50 -0.71
N GLY A 47 -4.73 1.84 0.04
CA GLY A 47 -4.66 1.75 1.50
C GLY A 47 -3.55 0.85 2.02
N VAL A 48 -3.01 -0.05 1.18
CA VAL A 48 -1.96 -1.00 1.57
C VAL A 48 -0.66 -0.29 1.93
N SER A 49 -0.38 0.89 1.36
CA SER A 49 0.81 1.68 1.69
C SER A 49 0.86 2.13 3.15
N ALA A 50 -0.30 2.29 3.81
CA ALA A 50 -0.37 2.65 5.23
C ALA A 50 0.21 1.58 6.16
N VAL A 51 0.28 0.33 5.68
CA VAL A 51 0.86 -0.78 6.42
C VAL A 51 2.36 -0.59 6.68
N LEU A 52 3.03 0.27 5.90
CA LEU A 52 4.42 0.68 6.13
C LEU A 52 4.63 1.24 7.55
N LEU A 53 3.62 1.85 8.16
CA LEU A 53 3.69 2.39 9.53
C LEU A 53 4.00 1.31 10.56
N MET A 54 3.64 0.04 10.30
CA MET A 54 3.99 -1.08 11.17
C MET A 54 5.51 -1.29 11.30
N SER A 55 6.31 -0.81 10.35
CA SER A 55 7.78 -0.85 10.46
C SER A 55 8.34 -0.11 11.68
N ILE A 56 7.54 0.76 12.33
CA ILE A 56 7.94 1.42 13.58
C ILE A 56 8.24 0.41 14.70
N PHE A 57 7.59 -0.76 14.69
CA PHE A 57 7.86 -1.82 15.66
C PHE A 57 9.28 -2.37 15.54
N TRP A 58 9.84 -2.41 14.32
CA TRP A 58 11.23 -2.82 14.13
C TRP A 58 12.20 -1.79 14.69
N LEU A 59 11.88 -0.50 14.57
CA LEU A 59 12.68 0.56 15.16
C LEU A 59 12.63 0.50 16.69
N LEU A 60 11.46 0.23 17.27
CA LEU A 60 11.31 -0.01 18.70
C LEU A 60 12.12 -1.24 19.14
N SER A 61 12.18 -2.30 18.33
CA SER A 61 12.97 -3.50 18.64
C SER A 61 14.46 -3.18 18.66
N LEU A 62 14.93 -2.36 17.72
CA LEU A 62 16.31 -1.88 17.68
C LEU A 62 16.65 -1.03 18.92
N VAL A 63 15.75 -0.13 19.31
CA VAL A 63 15.93 0.70 20.52
C VAL A 63 15.97 -0.18 21.78
N GLN A 64 15.08 -1.17 21.89
CA GLN A 64 15.07 -2.08 23.03
C GLN A 64 16.36 -2.92 23.09
N TYR A 65 16.81 -3.46 21.95
CA TYR A 65 18.06 -4.22 21.86
C TYR A 65 19.29 -3.39 22.24
N THR A 66 19.35 -2.14 21.78
CA THR A 66 20.47 -1.24 22.09
C THR A 66 20.45 -0.75 23.55
N GLY A 67 19.26 -0.55 24.13
CA GLY A 67 19.08 -0.22 25.55
C GLY A 67 19.50 -1.34 26.51
N LEU A 68 19.26 -2.61 26.15
CA LEU A 68 19.65 -3.77 26.96
C LEU A 68 21.18 -3.97 27.06
N LYS A 69 21.96 -3.42 26.12
CA LYS A 69 23.42 -3.57 26.12
C LYS A 69 24.16 -2.65 27.09
N HIS A 70 23.48 -1.84 27.90
CA HIS A 70 24.05 -0.88 28.88
C HIS A 70 25.13 0.08 28.35
N LYS A 71 25.36 0.10 27.03
CA LYS A 71 26.18 1.11 26.37
C LYS A 71 25.28 2.30 26.09
N THR A 72 25.74 3.50 26.44
CA THR A 72 25.18 4.79 26.02
C THR A 72 25.29 4.95 24.50
N SER A 73 24.59 4.10 23.76
CA SER A 73 24.56 4.16 22.32
C SER A 73 23.85 5.45 21.90
N ILE A 74 24.42 6.11 20.89
CA ILE A 74 23.85 7.32 20.28
C ILE A 74 22.39 7.05 19.87
N ILE A 75 22.11 5.83 19.42
CA ILE A 75 20.76 5.35 19.04
C ILE A 75 19.78 5.43 20.20
N TYR A 76 20.14 4.92 21.39
CA TYR A 76 19.26 4.99 22.56
C TYR A 76 19.08 6.45 23.04
N ARG A 77 20.16 7.24 23.01
CA ARG A 77 20.11 8.67 23.40
C ARG A 77 19.19 9.50 22.51
N HIS A 78 19.12 9.18 21.22
CA HIS A 78 18.28 9.87 20.24
C HIS A 78 17.07 9.04 19.79
N ALA A 79 16.66 8.03 20.56
CA ALA A 79 15.60 7.10 20.18
C ALA A 79 14.29 7.82 19.86
N GLY A 80 13.90 8.83 20.64
CA GLY A 80 12.69 9.61 20.38
C GLY A 80 12.72 10.35 19.03
N LEU A 81 13.87 10.95 18.68
CA LEU A 81 14.04 11.66 17.42
C LEU A 81 14.08 10.69 16.23
N LEU A 82 14.71 9.53 16.40
CA LEU A 82 14.70 8.45 15.41
C LEU A 82 13.29 7.90 15.18
N LEU A 83 12.53 7.63 16.26
CA LEU A 83 11.15 7.13 16.16
C LEU A 83 10.23 8.13 15.47
N MET A 84 10.28 9.40 15.88
CA MET A 84 9.48 10.46 15.25
C MET A 84 9.89 10.70 13.79
N GLY A 85 11.18 10.75 13.50
CA GLY A 85 11.68 10.90 12.13
C GLY A 85 11.26 9.75 11.23
N TRP A 86 11.37 8.51 11.72
CA TRP A 86 10.92 7.32 10.99
C TRP A 86 9.41 7.28 10.78
N PHE A 87 8.62 7.68 11.79
CA PHE A 87 7.18 7.77 11.69
C PHE A 87 6.76 8.77 10.60
N ILE A 88 7.30 9.99 10.65
CA ILE A 88 7.02 11.04 9.65
C ILE A 88 7.47 10.56 8.26
N GLY A 89 8.67 9.99 8.15
CA GLY A 89 9.17 9.42 6.90
C GLY A 89 8.26 8.34 6.34
N SER A 90 7.77 7.43 7.18
CA SER A 90 6.84 6.36 6.79
C SER A 90 5.50 6.93 6.31
N VAL A 91 4.96 7.97 6.94
CA VAL A 91 3.74 8.66 6.48
C VAL A 91 3.95 9.27 5.09
N ILE A 92 5.08 9.96 4.88
CA ILE A 92 5.42 10.57 3.59
C ILE A 92 5.55 9.48 2.52
N ILE A 93 6.31 8.41 2.78
CA ILE A 93 6.50 7.31 1.84
C ILE A 93 5.16 6.62 1.53
N ALA A 94 4.34 6.36 2.56
CA ALA A 94 3.02 5.77 2.40
C ALA A 94 2.10 6.61 1.50
N TYR A 95 2.27 7.94 1.48
CA TYR A 95 1.56 8.83 0.56
C TYR A 95 2.18 8.84 -0.85
N LEU A 96 3.51 8.77 -0.95
CA LEU A 96 4.23 8.81 -2.23
C LEU A 96 4.05 7.53 -3.07
N ILE A 97 3.96 6.35 -2.45
CA ILE A 97 3.75 5.06 -3.14
C ILE A 97 2.50 5.10 -4.05
N PRO A 98 1.29 5.39 -3.53
CA PRO A 98 0.09 5.40 -4.37
C PRO A 98 0.10 6.52 -5.40
N PHE A 99 0.73 7.67 -5.09
CA PHE A 99 0.91 8.74 -6.07
C PHE A 99 1.78 8.27 -7.25
N ALA A 100 2.91 7.62 -6.97
CA ALA A 100 3.82 7.09 -7.99
C ALA A 100 3.16 5.99 -8.85
N GLN A 101 2.48 5.03 -8.21
CA GLN A 101 1.79 3.95 -8.91
C GLN A 101 0.64 4.47 -9.78
N LYS A 102 -0.13 5.46 -9.30
CA LYS A 102 -1.16 6.13 -10.11
C LYS A 102 -0.58 6.76 -11.38
N ASN A 103 0.52 7.49 -11.27
CA ASN A 103 1.16 8.10 -12.43
C ASN A 103 1.67 7.04 -13.43
N ARG A 104 2.19 5.91 -12.93
CA ARG A 104 2.60 4.77 -13.77
C ARG A 104 1.42 4.15 -14.52
N PHE A 105 0.29 3.94 -13.86
CA PHE A 105 -0.94 3.47 -14.50
C PHE A 105 -1.42 4.43 -15.60
N GLU A 106 -1.51 5.73 -15.31
CA GLU A 106 -1.97 6.73 -16.29
C GLU A 106 -1.02 6.81 -17.50
N TYR A 107 0.30 6.74 -17.29
CA TYR A 107 1.29 6.72 -18.37
C TYR A 107 1.19 5.44 -19.23
N ALA A 108 0.87 4.31 -18.62
CA ALA A 108 0.66 3.04 -19.32
C ALA A 108 -0.73 2.93 -20.00
N GLY A 109 -1.55 3.98 -19.93
CA GLY A 109 -2.86 4.04 -20.58
C GLY A 109 -3.99 3.36 -19.80
N TYR A 110 -3.81 3.14 -18.50
CA TYR A 110 -4.85 2.58 -17.63
C TYR A 110 -5.71 3.69 -17.03
N PHE A 111 -7.01 3.41 -16.92
CA PHE A 111 -7.96 4.32 -16.29
C PHE A 111 -8.54 3.70 -15.02
N PRO A 112 -8.67 4.49 -13.93
CA PRO A 112 -9.24 4.00 -12.69
C PRO A 112 -10.76 3.85 -12.82
N CYS A 113 -11.26 2.73 -12.31
CA CYS A 113 -12.66 2.48 -12.06
C CYS A 113 -12.87 2.15 -10.57
N SER A 114 -13.82 2.82 -9.93
CA SER A 114 -14.25 2.50 -8.58
C SER A 114 -15.11 1.25 -8.63
N ASN A 115 -14.61 0.10 -8.15
CA ASN A 115 -15.45 -1.09 -8.03
C ASN A 115 -16.19 -1.05 -6.67
N PRO A 116 -17.53 -0.92 -6.64
CA PRO A 116 -18.29 -0.90 -5.39
C PRO A 116 -18.28 -2.24 -4.64
N ALA A 117 -17.91 -3.35 -5.31
CA ALA A 117 -17.82 -4.68 -4.68
C ALA A 117 -16.46 -4.96 -4.01
N SER A 118 -15.40 -4.22 -4.34
CA SER A 118 -14.10 -4.31 -3.67
C SER A 118 -13.99 -3.19 -2.64
N ILE A 119 -14.40 -3.45 -1.41
CA ILE A 119 -14.15 -2.56 -0.27
C ILE A 119 -12.64 -2.51 -0.05
N SER A 120 -12.02 -1.32 0.09
CA SER A 120 -10.60 -1.19 0.48
C SER A 120 -10.41 -1.87 1.84
N ARG A 121 -9.64 -2.96 1.89
CA ARG A 121 -9.79 -3.97 2.95
C ARG A 121 -8.94 -3.71 4.19
N VAL A 122 -8.15 -2.63 4.25
CA VAL A 122 -7.17 -2.47 5.34
C VAL A 122 -7.05 -1.02 5.90
N ALA A 123 -7.34 0.04 5.14
CA ALA A 123 -7.24 1.44 5.60
C ALA A 123 -8.17 2.39 4.81
N ARG A 124 -8.29 3.67 5.21
CA ARG A 124 -8.95 4.72 4.40
C ARG A 124 -8.21 4.84 3.05
N GLY A 125 -8.70 4.15 2.03
CA GLY A 125 -8.17 4.15 0.67
C GLY A 125 -9.29 3.85 -0.33
N SER A 126 -9.06 4.20 -1.59
CA SER A 126 -9.94 3.80 -2.68
C SER A 126 -9.45 2.47 -3.24
N SER A 127 -10.27 1.43 -3.18
CA SER A 127 -10.02 0.22 -3.97
C SER A 127 -10.39 0.55 -5.42
N LEU A 128 -9.38 0.57 -6.28
CA LEU A 128 -9.50 0.96 -7.67
C LEU A 128 -9.18 -0.25 -8.54
N ILE A 129 -9.95 -0.43 -9.59
CA ILE A 129 -9.61 -1.34 -10.67
C ILE A 129 -9.11 -0.50 -11.84
N TYR A 130 -7.87 -0.73 -12.24
CA TYR A 130 -7.28 -0.10 -13.41
C TYR A 130 -7.51 -0.97 -14.63
N VAL A 131 -8.12 -0.42 -15.67
CA VAL A 131 -8.38 -1.13 -16.92
C VAL A 131 -7.67 -0.43 -18.06
N ARG A 132 -7.08 -1.21 -18.96
CA ARG A 132 -6.50 -0.70 -20.20
C ARG A 132 -7.59 -0.60 -21.26
N LEU A 133 -7.85 0.60 -21.75
CA LEU A 133 -8.79 0.84 -22.85
C LEU A 133 -8.00 0.95 -24.16
N GLU A 134 -8.50 0.30 -25.20
CA GLU A 134 -7.90 0.39 -26.54
C GLU A 134 -8.02 1.82 -27.07
N GLN A 135 -6.90 2.41 -27.49
CA GLN A 135 -6.74 3.85 -27.78
C GLN A 135 -7.72 4.38 -28.84
N ALA A 136 -8.23 3.51 -29.72
CA ALA A 136 -9.17 3.85 -30.78
C ALA A 136 -10.54 4.37 -30.30
N TYR A 137 -10.96 4.06 -29.07
CA TYR A 137 -12.26 4.47 -28.53
C TYR A 137 -12.21 5.75 -27.65
N LEU A 138 -11.01 6.28 -27.39
CA LEU A 138 -10.79 7.25 -26.31
C LEU A 138 -10.40 8.65 -26.77
N THR A 139 -10.18 8.89 -28.05
CA THR A 139 -9.67 10.17 -28.55
C THR A 139 -10.64 11.34 -28.36
N ASP A 140 -11.95 11.10 -28.26
CA ASP A 140 -12.99 12.14 -28.12
C ASP A 140 -13.65 12.25 -26.73
N LEU A 141 -13.26 11.41 -25.75
CA LEU A 141 -13.94 11.37 -24.46
C LEU A 141 -13.20 12.16 -23.37
N SER A 142 -13.94 12.91 -22.55
CA SER A 142 -13.39 13.55 -21.35
C SER A 142 -12.95 12.51 -20.31
N LYS A 143 -12.02 12.86 -19.41
CA LYS A 143 -11.47 11.95 -18.37
C LYS A 143 -12.57 11.33 -17.48
N SER A 144 -13.65 12.07 -17.24
CA SER A 144 -14.83 11.61 -16.50
C SER A 144 -15.62 10.54 -17.26
N GLN A 145 -15.86 10.75 -18.56
CA GLN A 145 -16.60 9.81 -19.41
C GLN A 145 -15.81 8.50 -19.63
N LYS A 146 -14.48 8.57 -19.73
CA LYS A 146 -13.62 7.36 -19.82
C LYS A 146 -13.76 6.45 -18.60
N SER A 147 -13.73 7.02 -17.40
CA SER A 147 -13.87 6.26 -16.15
C SER A 147 -15.26 5.60 -16.04
N GLN A 148 -16.33 6.33 -16.39
CA GLN A 148 -17.69 5.77 -16.42
C GLN A 148 -17.85 4.63 -17.43
N LEU A 149 -17.33 4.81 -18.65
CA LEU A 149 -17.37 3.80 -19.70
C LEU A 149 -16.64 2.52 -19.26
N THR A 150 -15.44 2.67 -18.69
CA THR A 150 -14.63 1.57 -18.15
C THR A 150 -15.38 0.75 -17.10
N CYS A 151 -16.04 1.44 -16.16
CA CYS A 151 -16.81 0.79 -15.12
C CYS A 151 -18.03 0.03 -15.66
N SER A 152 -18.69 0.56 -16.70
CA SER A 152 -19.82 -0.11 -17.34
C SER A 152 -19.43 -1.37 -18.12
N PHE A 153 -18.24 -1.40 -18.75
CA PHE A 153 -17.71 -2.61 -19.41
C PHE A 153 -17.42 -3.73 -18.42
N LEU A 154 -16.81 -3.41 -17.27
CA LEU A 154 -16.56 -4.38 -16.20
C LEU A 154 -17.86 -4.92 -15.59
N ALA A 155 -18.87 -4.07 -15.40
CA ALA A 155 -20.17 -4.48 -14.88
C ALA A 155 -20.89 -5.46 -15.83
N LYS A 156 -20.92 -5.16 -17.13
CA LYS A 156 -21.53 -6.05 -18.15
C LYS A 156 -20.78 -7.37 -18.33
N GLY A 157 -19.45 -7.35 -18.26
CA GLY A 157 -18.63 -8.57 -18.31
C GLY A 157 -18.90 -9.51 -17.13
N ALA A 158 -19.21 -8.96 -15.94
CA ALA A 158 -19.53 -9.74 -14.75
C ALA A 158 -20.95 -10.35 -14.77
N GLU A 159 -21.92 -9.73 -15.46
CA GLU A 159 -23.27 -10.29 -15.65
C GLU A 159 -23.29 -11.43 -16.66
N ASN A 160 -22.49 -11.36 -17.72
CA ASN A 160 -22.43 -12.40 -18.76
C ASN A 160 -21.62 -13.65 -18.36
N ALA A 161 -20.94 -13.62 -17.20
CA ALA A 161 -20.17 -14.73 -16.65
C ALA A 161 -20.93 -15.53 -15.57
N LYS A 162 -22.20 -15.20 -15.33
CA LYS A 162 -23.15 -15.97 -14.51
C LYS A 162 -24.07 -16.80 -15.39
#